data_AF-A0AAD1RD88-F1
#
_entry.id   AF-A0AAD1RD88-F1
#
_cell.length_a   1.000
_cell.length_b   1.000
_cell.length_c   1.000
_cell.angle_alpha   90.00
_cell.angle_beta   90.00
_cell.angle_gamma   90.00
#
_symmetry.space_group_name_H-M   'P 1'
#
loop_
_entity.id
_entity.type
_entity.pdbx_description
1 polymer ?
#
loop_
_entity_poly.entity_id
_entity_poly.type
_entity_poly.pdbx_seq_one_letter_code
_entity_poly.pdbx_strand_id
1 'polypeptide(L)'
;MQQNREALAIADYRHQKNMEELQENMNLLMIHKVTVARQEEQDKMKEILKLKEVQHQADIKELKAYISKVEASHKRTEKQLKAVVYSKEKLEEEIVETRQAFQKYINFTFPQLGPGQADFILPYRTTI
;
A
#
# COMPACT_ATOMS: atom_id res chain seq x y z
N MET A 1 -63.82 -59.74 26.95
CA MET A 1 -62.54 -60.05 26.27
C MET A 1 -62.33 -59.20 25.01
N GLN A 2 -63.32 -59.06 24.12
CA GLN A 2 -63.23 -58.25 22.89
C GLN A 2 -62.93 -56.76 23.14
N GLN A 3 -63.75 -56.09 23.97
CA GLN A 3 -63.61 -54.66 24.29
C GLN A 3 -62.25 -54.29 24.91
N ASN A 4 -61.66 -55.19 25.70
CA ASN A 4 -60.37 -54.93 26.34
C ASN A 4 -59.21 -55.00 25.33
N ARG A 5 -59.34 -55.81 24.27
CA ARG A 5 -58.36 -55.87 23.17
C ARG A 5 -58.46 -54.65 22.26
N GLU A 6 -59.68 -54.19 21.98
CA GLU A 6 -59.92 -52.98 21.19
C GLU A 6 -59.41 -51.72 21.90
N ALA A 7 -59.62 -51.62 23.22
CA ALA A 7 -59.08 -50.53 24.03
C ALA A 7 -57.54 -50.51 24.03
N LEU A 8 -56.90 -51.68 24.08
CA LEU A 8 -55.44 -51.81 24.01
C LEU A 8 -54.90 -51.32 22.64
N ALA A 9 -55.51 -51.77 21.54
CA ALA A 9 -55.12 -51.37 20.20
C ALA A 9 -55.27 -49.86 19.95
N ILE A 10 -56.33 -49.24 20.50
CA ILE A 10 -56.52 -47.78 20.44
C ILE A 10 -55.46 -47.05 21.26
N ALA A 11 -55.09 -47.58 22.43
CA ALA A 11 -54.05 -46.99 23.27
C ALA A 11 -52.67 -47.08 22.61
N ASP A 12 -52.32 -48.22 22.01
CA ASP A 12 -51.06 -48.41 21.28
C ASP A 12 -50.98 -47.49 20.06
N TYR A 13 -52.06 -47.38 19.28
CA TYR A 13 -52.13 -46.46 18.14
C TYR A 13 -51.94 -45.00 18.55
N ARG A 14 -52.60 -44.57 19.64
CA ARG A 14 -52.44 -43.20 20.18
C ARG A 14 -51.03 -42.95 20.68
N HIS A 15 -50.44 -43.92 21.37
CA HIS A 15 -49.06 -43.82 21.84
C HIS A 15 -48.10 -43.69 20.66
N GLN A 16 -48.23 -44.53 19.64
CA GLN A 16 -47.38 -44.47 18.45
C GLN A 16 -47.50 -43.11 17.74
N LYS A 17 -48.73 -42.65 17.50
CA LYS A 17 -48.97 -41.35 16.86
C LYS A 17 -48.38 -40.18 17.65
N ASN A 18 -48.53 -40.18 18.98
CA ASN A 18 -47.93 -39.15 19.83
C ASN A 18 -46.39 -39.17 19.78
N MET A 19 -45.78 -40.36 19.69
CA MET A 19 -44.33 -40.48 19.55
C MET A 19 -43.83 -39.97 18.19
N GLU A 20 -44.58 -40.24 17.11
CA GLU A 20 -44.28 -39.73 15.77
C GLU A 20 -44.38 -38.19 15.73
N GLU A 21 -45.45 -37.62 16.27
CA GLU A 21 -45.64 -36.16 16.36
C GLU A 21 -44.55 -35.49 17.22
N LEU A 22 -44.14 -36.12 18.33
CA LEU A 22 -43.05 -35.63 19.16
C LEU A 22 -41.72 -35.61 18.40
N GLN A 23 -41.44 -36.67 17.64
CA GLN A 23 -40.22 -36.79 16.84
C GLN A 23 -40.20 -35.74 15.71
N GLU A 24 -41.32 -35.53 15.03
CA GLU A 24 -41.44 -34.50 13.99
C GLU A 24 -41.24 -33.09 14.57
N ASN A 25 -41.90 -32.78 15.68
CA ASN A 25 -41.74 -31.49 16.37
C ASN A 25 -40.29 -31.27 16.83
N MET A 26 -39.62 -32.29 17.34
CA MET A 26 -38.23 -32.21 17.75
C MET A 26 -37.30 -31.97 16.56
N ASN A 27 -37.55 -32.64 15.41
CA ASN A 27 -36.80 -32.42 14.18
C ASN A 27 -36.97 -30.98 13.66
N LEU A 28 -38.21 -30.47 13.64
CA LEU A 28 -38.48 -29.08 13.22
C LEU A 28 -37.78 -28.06 14.13
N LEU A 29 -37.84 -28.28 15.44
CA LEU A 29 -37.16 -27.42 16.41
C LEU A 29 -35.64 -27.46 16.24
N MET A 30 -35.06 -28.65 16.01
CA MET A 30 -33.63 -28.80 15.75
C MET A 30 -33.21 -28.09 14.47
N ILE A 31 -33.95 -28.28 13.37
CA ILE A 31 -33.70 -27.59 12.09
C ILE A 31 -33.77 -26.07 12.30
N HIS A 32 -34.80 -25.58 12.99
CA HIS A 32 -34.95 -24.15 13.25
C HIS A 32 -33.76 -23.59 14.05
N LYS A 33 -33.34 -24.28 15.13
CA LYS A 33 -32.20 -23.86 15.94
C LYS A 33 -30.90 -23.81 15.15
N VAL A 34 -30.64 -24.83 14.30
CA VAL A 34 -29.46 -24.86 13.45
C VAL A 34 -29.49 -23.73 12.41
N THR A 35 -30.64 -23.48 11.79
CA THR A 35 -30.80 -22.41 10.80
C THR A 35 -30.56 -21.04 11.44
N VAL A 36 -31.14 -20.77 12.62
CA VAL A 36 -30.91 -19.52 13.35
C VAL A 36 -29.43 -19.34 13.70
N ALA A 37 -28.79 -20.39 14.25
CA ALA A 37 -27.37 -20.32 14.60
C ALA A 37 -26.48 -20.04 13.37
N ARG A 38 -26.76 -20.67 12.23
CA ARG A 38 -26.05 -20.41 10.96
C ARG A 38 -26.25 -18.99 10.47
N GLN A 39 -27.48 -18.48 10.57
CA GLN A 39 -27.80 -17.12 10.14
C GLN A 39 -27.05 -16.09 10.99
N GLU A 40 -27.04 -16.27 12.32
CA GLU A 40 -26.28 -15.40 13.23
C GLU A 40 -24.77 -15.43 12.95
N GLU A 41 -24.21 -16.60 12.65
CA GLU A 41 -22.80 -16.73 12.28
C GLU A 41 -22.50 -16.03 10.96
N GLN A 42 -23.36 -16.19 9.94
CA GLN A 42 -23.22 -15.51 8.66
C GLN A 42 -23.29 -13.99 8.81
N ASP A 43 -24.21 -13.49 9.62
CA ASP A 43 -24.38 -12.05 9.80
C ASP A 43 -23.21 -11.44 10.59
N LYS A 44 -22.67 -12.15 11.58
CA LYS A 44 -21.40 -11.77 12.24
C LYS A 44 -20.24 -11.73 11.24
N MET A 45 -20.13 -12.73 10.36
CA MET A 45 -19.07 -12.78 9.37
C MET A 45 -19.18 -11.61 8.37
N LYS A 46 -20.40 -11.28 7.93
CA LYS A 46 -20.65 -10.13 7.04
C LYS A 46 -20.25 -8.80 7.68
N GLU A 47 -20.58 -8.60 8.96
CA GLU A 47 -20.17 -7.39 9.68
C GLU A 47 -18.64 -7.28 9.81
N ILE A 48 -17.96 -8.39 10.13
CA ILE A 48 -16.49 -8.42 10.19
C ILE A 48 -15.89 -8.08 8.82
N LEU A 49 -16.40 -8.68 7.74
CA LEU A 49 -15.95 -8.42 6.38
C LEU A 49 -16.14 -6.94 6.00
N LYS A 50 -17.31 -6.38 6.30
CA LYS A 50 -17.61 -4.97 6.02
C LYS A 50 -16.68 -4.03 6.79
N LEU A 51 -16.42 -4.31 8.07
CA LEU A 51 -15.48 -3.53 8.88
C LEU A 51 -14.06 -3.60 8.31
N LYS A 52 -13.60 -4.81 7.95
CA LYS A 52 -12.29 -5.02 7.34
C LYS A 52 -12.17 -4.33 5.99
N GLU A 53 -13.22 -4.34 5.18
CA GLU A 53 -13.24 -3.66 3.88
C GLU A 53 -13.14 -2.14 4.06
N VAL A 54 -13.89 -1.56 4.99
CA VAL A 54 -13.78 -0.13 5.31
C VAL A 54 -12.37 0.23 5.78
N GLN A 55 -11.77 -0.60 6.65
CA GLN A 55 -10.40 -0.39 7.11
C GLN A 55 -9.41 -0.44 5.93
N HIS A 56 -9.48 -1.47 5.10
CA HIS A 56 -8.59 -1.58 3.94
C HIS A 56 -8.76 -0.42 2.96
N GLN A 57 -9.99 0.06 2.75
CA GLN A 57 -10.23 1.23 1.89
C GLN A 57 -9.59 2.50 2.48
N ALA A 58 -9.64 2.68 3.80
CA ALA A 58 -8.96 3.78 4.49
C ALA A 58 -7.43 3.68 4.35
N ASP A 59 -6.86 2.49 4.59
CA ASP A 59 -5.43 2.22 4.47
C ASP A 59 -4.94 2.49 3.03
N ILE A 60 -5.67 2.01 2.02
CA ILE A 60 -5.36 2.26 0.61
C ILE A 60 -5.39 3.77 0.30
N LYS A 61 -6.36 4.51 0.85
CA LYS A 61 -6.45 5.95 0.64
C LYS A 61 -5.26 6.69 1.26
N GLU A 62 -4.85 6.30 2.46
CA GLU A 62 -3.67 6.86 3.13
C GLU A 62 -2.39 6.57 2.34
N LEU A 63 -2.19 5.31 1.93
CA LEU A 63 -1.03 4.92 1.13
C LEU A 63 -0.97 5.69 -0.20
N LYS A 64 -2.10 5.86 -0.89
CA LYS A 64 -2.16 6.68 -2.11
C LYS A 64 -1.75 8.13 -1.85
N ALA A 65 -2.24 8.74 -0.77
CA ALA A 65 -1.86 10.11 -0.41
C ALA A 65 -0.37 10.22 -0.09
N TYR A 66 0.19 9.25 0.63
CA TYR A 66 1.61 9.18 0.94
C TYR A 66 2.47 9.05 -0.33
N ILE A 67 2.11 8.12 -1.22
CA ILE A 67 2.79 7.92 -2.51
C ILE A 67 2.78 9.23 -3.32
N SER A 68 1.63 9.88 -3.47
CA SER A 68 1.53 11.15 -4.21
C SER A 68 2.41 12.24 -3.60
N LYS A 69 2.52 12.31 -2.27
CA LYS A 69 3.42 13.26 -1.58
C LYS A 69 4.89 12.97 -1.88
N VAL A 70 5.29 11.70 -1.81
CA VAL A 70 6.67 11.26 -2.09
C VAL A 70 7.02 11.54 -3.55
N GLU A 71 6.15 11.21 -4.49
CA GLU A 71 6.35 11.49 -5.93
C GLU A 71 6.49 13.00 -6.21
N ALA A 72 5.66 13.83 -5.58
CA ALA A 72 5.75 15.28 -5.72
C ALA A 72 7.07 15.82 -5.17
N SER A 73 7.53 15.31 -4.02
CA SER A 73 8.84 15.65 -3.47
C SER A 73 9.98 15.21 -4.38
N HIS A 74 9.92 13.99 -4.89
CA HIS A 74 10.93 13.44 -5.81
C HIS A 74 11.07 14.29 -7.07
N LYS A 75 9.95 14.65 -7.71
CA LYS A 75 9.94 15.54 -8.89
C LYS A 75 10.56 16.91 -8.59
N ARG A 76 10.31 17.48 -7.39
CA ARG A 76 10.93 18.75 -6.99
C ARG A 76 12.44 18.62 -6.85
N THR A 77 12.91 17.59 -6.16
CA THR A 77 14.34 17.31 -6.00
C THR A 77 15.01 17.06 -7.34
N GLU A 78 14.40 16.29 -8.23
CA GLU A 78 14.91 16.04 -9.57
C GLU A 78 15.07 17.35 -10.37
N LYS A 79 14.06 18.24 -10.30
CA LYS A 79 14.12 19.56 -10.95
C LYS A 79 15.24 20.43 -10.38
N GLN A 80 15.39 20.45 -9.06
CA GLN A 80 16.48 21.20 -8.40
C GLN A 80 17.85 20.66 -8.80
N LEU A 81 18.00 19.33 -8.83
CA LEU A 81 19.24 18.68 -9.23
C LEU A 81 19.61 19.05 -10.67
N LYS A 82 18.65 18.98 -11.61
CA LYS A 82 18.88 19.40 -13.00
C LYS A 82 19.33 20.85 -13.11
N ALA A 83 18.72 21.76 -12.34
CA ALA A 83 19.11 23.16 -12.34
C ALA A 83 20.53 23.37 -11.79
N VAL A 84 20.90 22.65 -10.72
CA VAL A 84 22.26 22.71 -10.14
C VAL A 84 23.29 22.13 -11.10
N VAL A 85 22.99 21.02 -11.76
CA VAL A 85 23.88 20.40 -12.76
C VAL A 85 24.10 21.37 -13.93
N TYR A 86 23.03 21.95 -14.48
CA TYR A 86 23.14 22.94 -15.55
C TYR A 86 23.96 24.17 -15.13
N SER A 87 23.72 24.69 -13.92
CA SER A 87 24.49 25.83 -13.41
C SER A 87 25.97 25.49 -13.22
N LYS A 88 26.26 24.26 -12.75
CA LYS A 88 27.64 23.76 -12.63
C LYS A 88 28.31 23.69 -13.99
N GLU A 89 27.67 23.09 -14.99
CA GLU A 89 28.24 22.96 -16.35
C GLU A 89 28.58 24.32 -16.95
N LYS A 90 27.67 25.29 -16.82
CA LYS A 90 27.91 26.66 -17.29
C LYS A 90 29.09 27.32 -16.57
N LEU A 91 29.19 27.17 -15.25
CA LEU A 91 30.30 27.73 -14.49
C LEU A 91 31.65 27.08 -14.86
N GLU A 92 31.67 25.77 -15.15
CA GLU A 92 32.87 25.09 -15.62
C GLU A 92 33.29 25.60 -17.02
N GLU A 93 32.34 25.87 -17.91
CA GLU A 93 32.61 26.50 -19.21
C GLU A 93 33.22 27.91 -19.05
N GLU A 94 32.60 28.76 -18.22
CA GLU A 94 33.10 30.12 -17.93
C GLU A 94 34.52 30.10 -17.32
N ILE A 95 34.81 29.12 -16.44
CA ILE A 95 36.16 28.94 -15.86
C ILE A 95 37.18 28.60 -16.96
N VAL A 96 36.82 27.71 -17.90
CA VAL A 96 37.71 27.33 -19.00
C VAL A 96 37.99 28.53 -19.92
N GLU A 97 36.96 29.27 -20.31
CA GLU A 97 37.10 30.48 -21.13
C GLU A 97 37.97 31.54 -20.43
N THR A 98 37.71 31.78 -19.15
CA THR A 98 38.49 32.70 -18.33
C THR A 98 39.96 32.26 -18.29
N ARG A 99 40.25 30.97 -18.04
CA ARG A 99 41.61 30.44 -18.04
C ARG A 99 42.31 30.69 -19.38
N GLN A 100 41.64 30.46 -20.50
CA GLN A 100 42.20 30.73 -21.83
C GLN A 100 42.50 32.21 -22.05
N ALA A 101 41.60 33.12 -21.62
CA ALA A 101 41.80 34.55 -21.73
C ALA A 101 42.97 35.05 -20.87
N PHE A 102 43.07 34.58 -19.63
CA PHE A 102 44.20 34.88 -18.74
C PHE A 102 45.52 34.37 -19.31
N GLN A 103 45.56 33.15 -19.83
CA GLN A 103 46.78 32.61 -20.45
C GLN A 103 47.23 33.46 -21.64
N LYS A 104 46.30 33.91 -22.49
CA LYS A 104 46.62 34.83 -23.60
C LYS A 104 47.20 36.15 -23.10
N TYR A 105 46.61 36.74 -22.06
CA TYR A 105 47.11 37.99 -21.46
C TYR A 105 48.51 37.83 -20.86
N ILE A 106 48.78 36.73 -20.16
CA ILE A 106 50.10 36.42 -19.59
C ILE A 106 51.13 36.26 -20.71
N ASN A 107 50.82 35.46 -21.73
CA ASN A 107 51.73 35.24 -22.86
C ASN A 107 52.07 36.54 -23.60
N PHE A 108 51.10 37.47 -23.71
CA PHE A 108 51.31 38.78 -24.31
C PHE A 108 52.16 39.71 -23.43
N THR A 109 51.86 39.78 -22.13
CA THR A 109 52.48 40.74 -21.20
C THR A 109 53.89 40.30 -20.77
N PHE A 110 54.11 38.99 -20.70
CA PHE A 110 55.34 38.39 -20.17
C PHE A 110 55.86 37.30 -21.12
N PRO A 111 56.37 37.66 -22.31
CA PRO A 111 56.81 36.70 -23.32
C PRO A 111 58.02 35.85 -22.90
N GLN A 112 58.71 36.25 -21.82
CA GLN A 112 59.86 35.51 -21.28
C GLN A 112 59.46 34.46 -20.23
N LEU A 113 58.19 34.42 -19.80
CA LEU A 113 57.69 33.36 -18.93
C LEU A 113 57.58 32.05 -19.73
N GLY A 114 58.22 31.00 -19.22
CA GLY A 114 58.07 29.66 -19.74
C GLY A 114 56.68 29.08 -19.47
N PRO A 115 56.27 28.03 -20.21
CA PRO A 115 55.01 27.33 -19.98
C PRO A 115 54.86 26.89 -18.51
N GLY A 116 53.69 27.10 -17.92
CA GLY A 116 53.38 26.66 -16.55
C GLY A 116 53.88 27.58 -15.43
N GLN A 117 54.74 28.57 -15.71
CA GLN A 117 55.29 29.45 -14.68
C GLN A 117 54.25 30.39 -14.04
N ALA A 118 53.11 30.59 -14.69
CA ALA A 118 52.02 31.44 -14.20
C ALA A 118 50.79 30.64 -13.74
N ASP A 119 50.86 29.31 -13.69
CA ASP A 119 49.72 28.44 -13.36
C ASP A 119 49.20 28.65 -11.93
N PHE A 120 50.03 29.22 -11.03
CA PHE A 120 49.63 29.58 -9.67
C PHE A 120 48.57 30.69 -9.61
N ILE A 121 48.42 31.50 -10.66
CA ILE A 121 47.43 32.58 -10.74
C ILE A 121 46.02 31.99 -10.89
N LEU A 122 45.89 30.84 -11.54
CA LEU A 122 44.60 30.19 -11.78
C LEU A 122 44.76 28.66 -11.74
N PRO A 123 45.01 28.09 -10.55
CA PRO A 123 45.37 26.68 -10.39
C PRO A 123 44.28 25.75 -10.91
N TYR A 124 44.71 24.59 -11.42
CA TYR A 124 43.79 23.52 -11.82
C TYR A 124 43.09 22.95 -10.59
N ARG A 125 41.78 22.72 -10.69
CA ARG A 125 41.06 21.97 -9.67
C ARG A 125 41.52 20.52 -9.75
N THR A 126 42.06 19.99 -8.66
CA THR A 126 42.19 18.55 -8.47
C THR A 126 40.80 17.98 -8.22
N THR A 127 40.44 16.93 -8.96
CA THR A 127 39.25 16.14 -8.67
C THR A 127 39.39 15.55 -7.26
N ILE A 128 38.41 15.80 -6.39
CA ILE A 128 38.24 15.11 -5.10
C ILE A 128 37.25 13.97 -5.32
#